data_AF-A0A137NPW4-F1
#
_entry.id   AF-A0A137NPW4-F1
#
_cell.length_a   1.000
_cell.length_b   1.000
_cell.length_c   1.000
_cell.angle_alpha   90.00
_cell.angle_beta   90.00
_cell.angle_gamma   90.00
#
_symmetry.space_group_name_H-M   'P 1'
#
loop_
_entity.id
_entity.type
_entity.pdbx_description
1 polymer ?
#
loop_
_entity_poly.entity_id
_entity_poly.type
_entity_poly.pdbx_seq_one_letter_code
_entity_poly.pdbx_strand_id
1 'polypeptide(L)' 'DHNLSINLEKYYFRHSSLSYLGFVISEKGLYIKDIKIKKIKNWLYLKIRKDI' A
#
# COMPACT_ATOMS: atom_id res chain seq x y z
N ASP A 1 -23.30 12.79 -18.18
CA ASP A 1 -23.10 11.66 -17.25
C ASP A 1 -21.74 11.02 -17.42
N HIS A 2 -21.06 10.73 -16.31
CA HIS A 2 -19.66 10.27 -16.32
C HIS A 2 -19.50 8.73 -16.30
N ASN A 3 -20.59 7.95 -16.27
CA ASN A 3 -20.59 6.46 -16.29
C ASN A 3 -19.60 5.81 -15.28
N LEU A 4 -19.47 6.37 -14.08
CA LEU A 4 -18.64 5.81 -13.01
C LEU A 4 -19.49 5.00 -12.03
N SER A 5 -18.96 3.86 -11.60
CA SER A 5 -19.56 2.99 -10.58
C SER A 5 -18.58 2.73 -9.43
N ILE A 6 -19.12 2.46 -8.24
CA ILE A 6 -18.32 2.16 -7.04
C ILE A 6 -18.07 0.65 -6.98
N ASN A 7 -16.83 0.27 -6.71
CA ASN A 7 -16.49 -1.11 -6.35
C ASN A 7 -16.85 -1.36 -4.88
N LEU A 8 -17.94 -2.11 -4.64
CA LEU A 8 -18.45 -2.39 -3.31
C LEU A 8 -17.56 -3.33 -2.47
N GLU A 9 -16.59 -4.03 -3.05
CA GLU A 9 -15.65 -4.87 -2.30
C GLU A 9 -14.43 -4.09 -1.80
N LYS A 10 -14.14 -2.93 -2.41
CA LYS A 10 -12.90 -2.17 -2.19
C LYS A 10 -13.14 -0.77 -1.62
N TYR A 11 -14.37 -0.42 -1.29
CA TYR A 11 -14.68 0.90 -0.74
C TYR A 11 -14.32 0.99 0.73
N TYR A 12 -14.06 2.22 1.19
CA TYR A 12 -13.88 2.54 2.60
C TYR A 12 -14.76 3.75 2.94
N PHE A 13 -15.92 3.53 3.57
CA PHE A 13 -16.75 4.63 4.10
C PHE A 13 -16.52 4.82 5.59
N ARG A 14 -16.19 6.05 6.00
CA ARG A 14 -16.03 6.44 7.41
C ARG A 14 -15.06 5.57 8.22
N HIS A 15 -13.98 5.08 7.59
CA HIS A 15 -12.92 4.37 8.31
C HIS A 15 -11.91 5.36 8.91
N SER A 16 -11.46 5.10 10.14
CA SER A 16 -10.40 5.86 10.82
C SER A 16 -9.00 5.61 10.24
N SER A 17 -8.87 4.56 9.41
CA SER A 17 -7.67 4.31 8.61
C SER A 17 -8.00 3.60 7.30
N LEU A 18 -7.23 3.87 6.24
CA LEU A 18 -7.37 3.21 4.95
C LEU A 18 -6.03 2.99 4.25
N SER A 19 -5.95 1.96 3.41
CA SER A 19 -4.79 1.71 2.54
C SER A 19 -5.01 2.35 1.18
N TYR A 20 -4.11 3.27 0.77
CA TYR A 20 -4.16 3.92 -0.54
C TYR A 20 -2.77 4.07 -1.13
N LEU A 21 -2.59 3.63 -2.38
CA LEU A 21 -1.32 3.71 -3.13
C LEU A 21 -0.07 3.17 -2.39
N GLY A 22 -0.27 2.16 -1.53
CA GLY A 22 0.82 1.56 -0.74
C GLY A 22 1.16 2.32 0.54
N PHE A 23 0.36 3.31 0.90
CA PHE A 23 0.38 4.01 2.18
C PHE A 23 -0.81 3.58 3.03
N VAL A 24 -0.66 3.71 4.34
CA VAL A 24 -1.73 3.66 5.33
C VAL A 24 -1.96 5.09 5.78
N ILE A 25 -3.18 5.59 5.56
CA ILE A 25 -3.62 6.91 5.96
C ILE A 25 -4.48 6.72 7.21
N SER A 26 -4.19 7.47 8.27
CA SER A 26 -4.92 7.40 9.54
C SER A 26 -4.89 8.75 10.26
N GLU A 27 -5.62 8.87 11.36
CA GLU A 27 -5.56 10.04 12.25
C GLU A 27 -4.16 10.35 12.77
N LYS A 28 -3.30 9.32 12.89
CA LYS A 28 -1.91 9.48 13.35
C LYS A 28 -0.97 10.00 12.25
N GLY A 29 -1.45 10.05 11.00
CA GLY A 29 -0.67 10.48 9.84
C GLY A 29 -0.58 9.41 8.74
N LEU A 30 0.42 9.57 7.88
CA LEU A 30 0.65 8.77 6.67
C LEU A 30 1.88 7.87 6.85
N TYR A 31 1.68 6.57 6.69
CA TYR A 31 2.70 5.54 6.89
C TYR A 31 2.90 4.70 5.63
N ILE A 32 4.12 4.25 5.35
CA ILE A 32 4.37 3.30 4.26
C ILE A 32 3.96 1.90 4.73
N LYS A 33 3.22 1.16 3.90
CA LYS A 33 2.81 -0.21 4.23
C LYS A 33 4.03 -1.13 4.34
N ASP A 34 4.12 -1.89 5.44
CA ASP A 34 5.25 -2.81 5.72
C ASP A 34 5.55 -3.79 4.60
N ILE A 35 4.54 -4.22 3.84
CA ILE A 35 4.71 -5.11 2.68
C ILE A 35 5.57 -4.44 1.59
N LYS A 36 5.43 -3.13 1.38
CA LYS A 36 6.24 -2.38 0.42
C LYS A 36 7.70 -2.32 0.88
N ILE A 37 7.91 -2.09 2.18
CA ILE A 37 9.25 -2.10 2.81
C ILE A 37 9.89 -3.50 2.69
N LYS A 38 9.14 -4.56 3.02
CA LYS A 38 9.60 -5.96 2.91
C LYS A 38 9.98 -6.34 1.48
N LYS A 39 9.18 -5.93 0.48
CA LYS A 39 9.50 -6.16 -0.94
C LYS A 39 10.82 -5.49 -1.35
N ILE A 40 11.04 -4.25 -0.95
CA ILE A 40 12.28 -3.52 -1.24
C ILE A 40 13.47 -4.21 -0.57
N LYS A 41 13.38 -4.55 0.72
CA LYS A 41 14.45 -5.24 1.45
C LYS A 41 14.78 -6.60 0.83
N ASN A 42 13.76 -7.38 0.46
CA ASN A 42 13.96 -8.68 -0.18
C ASN A 42 14.60 -8.54 -1.57
N TRP A 43 14.20 -7.54 -2.35
CA TRP A 43 14.81 -7.27 -3.66
C TRP A 43 16.30 -6.92 -3.53
N LEU A 44 16.66 -6.04 -2.58
CA LEU A 44 18.05 -5.72 -2.27
C LEU A 44 18.86 -6.95 -1.84
N TYR A 45 18.30 -7.78 -0.96
CA TYR A 45 18.93 -9.01 -0.50
C TYR A 45 19.19 -10.01 -1.64
N LEU A 46 18.20 -10.20 -2.52
CA LEU A 46 18.33 -11.10 -3.67
C LEU A 46 19.32 -10.57 -4.71
N LYS A 47 19.43 -9.25 -4.87
CA LYS A 47 20.41 -8.64 -5.77
C LYS A 47 21.84 -8.91 -5.29
N ILE A 48 22.12 -8.66 -4.00
CA ILE A 48 23.44 -8.90 -3.40
C ILE A 48 23.88 -10.36 -3.58
N ARG A 49 22.97 -11.34 -3.42
CA ARG A 49 23.30 -12.77 -3.57
C ARG A 49 23.44 -13.27 -5.01
N LYS A 50 22.94 -12.53 -6.00
CA LYS A 50 23.10 -12.87 -7.41
C LYS A 50 24.36 -12.25 -8.03
N ASP A 51 24.87 -11.19 -7.40
CA ASP A 51 26.05 -10.45 -7.83
C ASP A 51 27.34 -10.91 -7.10
N ILE A 52 27.26 -11.92 -6.22
CA ILE A 52 28.38 -12.66 -5.59
C ILE A 52 28.40 -14.06 -6.21
#